data_AF-A0A7Y5UXV7-F1
#
_entry.id   AF-A0A7Y5UXV7-F1
#
_cell.length_a   1.000
_cell.length_b   1.000
_cell.length_c   1.000
_cell.angle_alpha   90.00
_cell.angle_beta   90.00
_cell.angle_gamma   90.00
#
_symmetry.space_group_name_H-M   'P 1'
#
loop_
_entity.id
_entity.type
_entity.pdbx_description
1 polymer ?
#
loop_
_entity_poly.entity_id
_entity_poly.type
_entity_poly.pdbx_seq_one_letter_code
_entity_poly.pdbx_strand_id
1 'polypeptide(L)'
;ALHPAPWAAGVLAAVLALRLALAWRLARLVQMPDWSRSWPLLPLVDLLEWLTFWGAYCGNTITWRGRRYRLLPNGDLRPLS
;
A
#
# COMPACT_ATOMS: atom_id res chain seq x y z
N ALA A 1 10.41 10.25 28.46
CA ALA A 1 10.69 8.92 27.87
C ALA A 1 9.40 8.38 27.26
N LEU A 2 9.40 8.01 25.98
CA LEU A 2 8.26 7.32 25.37
C LEU A 2 8.25 5.89 25.93
N HIS A 3 7.38 5.60 26.89
CA HIS A 3 7.16 4.23 27.34
C HIS A 3 6.34 3.50 26.26
N PRO A 4 6.81 2.35 25.74
CA PRO A 4 6.01 1.60 24.79
C PRO A 4 4.71 1.20 25.50
N ALA A 5 3.58 1.58 24.93
CA ALA A 5 2.29 1.20 25.47
C ALA A 5 2.20 -0.34 25.45
N PRO A 6 1.69 -0.99 26.51
CA PRO A 6 1.72 -2.45 26.65
C PRO A 6 0.93 -3.17 25.55
N TRP A 7 -0.05 -2.50 24.95
CA TRP A 7 -0.83 -3.02 23.82
C TRP A 7 -0.10 -2.91 22.47
N ALA A 8 0.92 -2.06 22.36
CA ALA A 8 1.62 -1.78 21.10
C ALA A 8 2.30 -3.05 20.55
N ALA A 9 2.83 -3.90 21.43
CA ALA A 9 3.41 -5.19 21.03
C ALA A 9 2.36 -6.15 20.45
N GLY A 10 1.16 -6.19 21.03
CA GLY A 10 0.05 -7.00 20.53
C GLY A 10 -0.44 -6.54 19.17
N VAL A 11 -0.57 -5.22 18.98
CA VAL A 11 -0.92 -4.64 17.67
C VAL A 11 0.16 -4.91 16.64
N LEU A 12 1.44 -4.74 16.99
CA LEU A 12 2.56 -5.05 16.10
C LEU A 12 2.54 -6.52 15.67
N ALA A 13 2.36 -7.44 16.61
CA ALA A 13 2.27 -8.87 16.32
C ALA A 13 1.09 -9.20 15.40
N ALA A 14 -0.09 -8.60 15.64
CA ALA A 14 -1.26 -8.79 14.80
C ALA A 14 -1.05 -8.27 13.37
N VAL A 15 -0.43 -7.09 13.22
CA VAL A 15 -0.10 -6.49 11.91
C VAL A 15 0.90 -7.38 11.16
N LEU A 16 1.95 -7.86 11.83
CA LEU A 16 2.94 -8.76 11.21
C LEU A 16 2.29 -10.08 10.78
N ALA A 17 1.43 -10.67 11.62
CA ALA A 17 0.72 -11.90 11.28
C ALA A 17 -0.19 -11.72 10.07
N LEU A 18 -0.95 -10.62 10.02
CA LEU A 18 -1.83 -10.31 8.90
C LEU A 18 -1.03 -10.09 7.60
N ARG A 19 0.09 -9.35 7.67
CA ARG A 19 0.98 -9.15 6.52
C ARG A 19 1.55 -10.44 5.98
N LEU A 20 2.06 -11.32 6.85
CA LEU A 20 2.59 -12.62 6.44
C LEU A 20 1.50 -13.51 5.81
N ALA A 21 0.29 -13.50 6.37
CA ALA A 21 -0.83 -14.25 5.81
C ALA A 21 -1.23 -13.76 4.41
N LEU A 22 -1.29 -12.44 4.21
CA LEU A 22 -1.53 -11.81 2.90
C LEU A 22 -0.43 -12.14 1.90
N ALA A 23 0.84 -11.98 2.27
CA ALA A 23 1.98 -12.29 1.41
C ALA A 23 1.95 -13.76 0.95
N TRP A 24 1.67 -14.69 1.87
CA TRP A 24 1.56 -16.11 1.54
C TRP A 24 0.38 -16.44 0.62
N ARG A 25 -0.78 -15.80 0.82
CA ARG A 25 -1.94 -15.95 -0.07
C ARG A 25 -1.66 -15.39 -1.47
N LEU A 26 -1.05 -14.21 -1.55
CA LEU A 26 -0.71 -13.56 -2.82
C LEU A 26 0.34 -14.36 -3.60
N ALA A 27 1.38 -14.86 -2.93
CA ALA A 27 2.39 -15.70 -3.56
C ALA A 27 1.78 -16.93 -4.26
N ARG A 28 0.74 -17.53 -3.66
CA ARG A 28 0.01 -18.67 -4.25
C ARG A 28 -0.88 -18.28 -5.43
N LEU A 29 -1.49 -17.10 -5.39
CA LEU A 29 -2.40 -16.64 -6.46
C LEU A 29 -1.64 -16.13 -7.69
N VAL A 30 -0.51 -15.45 -7.47
CA VAL A 30 0.23 -14.74 -8.52
C VAL A 30 1.28 -15.63 -9.20
N GLN A 31 1.44 -16.90 -8.77
CA GLN A 31 2.48 -17.82 -9.25
C GLN A 31 3.85 -17.14 -9.30
N MET A 32 4.21 -16.47 -8.20
CA MET A 32 5.40 -15.63 -8.19
C MET A 32 6.67 -16.44 -8.50
N PRO A 33 7.61 -15.88 -9.28
CA PRO A 33 8.92 -16.49 -9.49
C PRO A 33 9.66 -16.64 -8.17
N ASP A 34 10.64 -17.55 -8.13
CA ASP A 34 11.37 -17.96 -6.93
C ASP A 34 11.62 -16.83 -5.92
N TRP A 35 11.01 -16.98 -4.74
CA TRP A 35 11.01 -15.97 -3.67
C TRP A 35 12.43 -15.63 -3.18
N SER A 36 13.37 -16.58 -3.29
CA SER A 36 14.77 -16.42 -2.90
C SER A 36 15.49 -15.31 -3.67
N ARG A 37 15.14 -15.09 -4.95
CA ARG A 37 15.71 -14.03 -5.78
C ARG A 37 15.02 -12.67 -5.59
N SER A 38 13.79 -12.68 -5.11
CA SER A 38 12.93 -11.51 -5.00
C SER A 38 12.97 -10.86 -3.61
N TRP A 39 13.49 -11.55 -2.59
CA TRP A 39 13.63 -11.02 -1.22
C TRP A 39 14.32 -9.64 -1.14
N PRO A 40 15.41 -9.37 -1.90
CA PRO A 40 16.05 -8.06 -1.89
C PRO A 40 15.19 -6.95 -2.52
N LEU A 41 14.16 -7.30 -3.28
CA LEU A 41 13.22 -6.34 -3.88
C LEU A 41 12.11 -5.93 -2.91
N LEU A 42 11.92 -6.62 -1.77
CA LEU A 42 10.89 -6.28 -0.79
C LEU A 42 10.99 -4.82 -0.32
N PRO A 43 12.17 -4.27 0.06
CA PRO A 43 12.28 -2.86 0.42
C PRO A 43 11.91 -1.90 -0.72
N LEU A 44 12.17 -2.29 -1.97
CA LEU A 44 11.81 -1.49 -3.14
C LEU A 44 10.28 -1.51 -3.34
N VAL A 45 9.64 -2.67 -3.18
CA VAL A 45 8.18 -2.79 -3.23
C VAL A 45 7.54 -1.95 -2.13
N ASP A 46 8.02 -2.05 -0.89
CA ASP A 46 7.53 -1.24 0.23
C ASP A 46 7.67 0.27 -0.05
N LEU A 47 8.80 0.69 -0.62
CA LEU A 47 9.02 2.09 -1.00
C LEU A 47 8.06 2.54 -2.11
N LEU A 48 7.84 1.71 -3.13
CA LEU A 48 6.91 2.01 -4.22
C LEU A 48 5.46 2.06 -3.72
N GLU A 49 5.06 1.15 -2.84
CA GLU A 49 3.75 1.18 -2.18
C GLU A 49 3.57 2.46 -1.37
N TRP A 50 4.58 2.85 -0.59
CA TRP A 50 4.56 4.09 0.18
C TRP A 50 4.47 5.34 -0.71
N LEU A 51 5.27 5.42 -1.77
CA LEU A 51 5.22 6.52 -2.73
C LEU A 51 3.89 6.58 -3.47
N THR A 52 3.33 5.43 -3.84
CA THR A 52 2.02 5.34 -4.51
C THR A 52 0.90 5.76 -3.56
N PHE A 53 0.94 5.31 -2.31
CA PHE A 53 0.01 5.74 -1.27
C PHE A 53 0.06 7.25 -1.07
N TRP A 54 1.27 7.81 -0.90
CA TRP A 54 1.43 9.25 -0.71
C TRP A 54 0.99 10.05 -1.94
N GLY A 55 1.34 9.60 -3.14
CA GLY A 55 0.92 10.22 -4.39
C GLY A 55 -0.61 10.18 -4.58
N ALA A 56 -1.26 9.07 -4.22
CA ALA A 56 -2.71 8.95 -4.27
C ALA A 56 -3.41 9.77 -3.18
N TYR A 57 -2.82 9.85 -1.99
CA TYR A 57 -3.38 10.57 -0.85
C TYR A 57 -3.25 12.10 -1.00
N CYS A 58 -2.10 12.59 -1.48
CA CYS A 58 -1.86 14.02 -1.70
C CYS A 58 -2.34 14.50 -3.08
N GLY A 59 -2.52 13.58 -4.03
CA GLY A 59 -3.01 13.89 -5.36
C GLY A 59 -4.50 14.19 -5.37
N ASN A 60 -4.92 15.17 -6.17
CA ASN A 60 -6.32 15.47 -6.44
C ASN A 60 -6.70 15.16 -7.89
N THR A 61 -5.91 14.34 -8.59
CA THR A 61 -6.13 14.01 -10.00
C THR A 61 -6.22 12.51 -10.17
N ILE A 62 -7.29 12.04 -10.79
CA ILE A 62 -7.61 10.63 -10.99
C ILE A 62 -7.73 10.36 -12.48
N THR A 63 -7.07 9.31 -12.98
CA THR A 63 -7.28 8.83 -14.35
C THR A 63 -8.20 7.62 -14.32
N TRP A 64 -9.37 7.73 -14.93
CA TRP A 64 -10.38 6.68 -14.94
C TRP A 64 -10.94 6.48 -16.35
N ARG A 65 -10.90 5.24 -16.85
CA ARG A 65 -11.34 4.87 -18.22
C ARG A 65 -10.74 5.79 -19.31
N GLY A 66 -9.44 6.09 -19.21
CA GLY A 66 -8.72 6.94 -20.17
C GLY A 66 -9.04 8.44 -20.09
N ARG A 67 -9.84 8.89 -19.12
CA ARG A 67 -10.14 10.31 -18.87
C ARG A 67 -9.52 10.77 -17.56
N ARG A 68 -9.08 12.03 -17.49
CA ARG A 68 -8.55 12.64 -16.27
C ARG A 68 -9.65 13.41 -15.56
N TYR A 69 -9.68 13.30 -14.24
CA TYR A 69 -10.61 13.96 -13.35
C TYR A 69 -9.86 14.66 -12.23
N ARG A 70 -10.37 15.79 -11.77
CA ARG A 70 -9.95 16.46 -10.55
C ARG A 70 -10.93 16.10 -9.42
N LEU A 71 -10.39 15.58 -8.33
CA LEU A 71 -11.08 15.35 -7.07
C LEU A 71 -11.23 16.68 -6.33
N LEU A 72 -12.47 17.06 -6.07
CA LEU A 72 -12.82 18.25 -5.31
C LEU A 72 -12.84 17.95 -3.80
N PRO A 73 -12.69 18.96 -2.93
CA PRO A 73 -12.73 18.77 -1.48
C PRO A 73 -14.04 18.16 -0.95
N ASN A 74 -15.14 18.27 -1.69
CA ASN A 74 -16.43 17.67 -1.39
C ASN A 74 -16.55 16.21 -1.85
N GLY A 75 -15.52 15.65 -2.46
CA GLY A 75 -15.49 14.28 -3.00
C GLY A 75 -15.94 14.14 -4.46
N ASP A 76 -16.38 15.23 -5.09
CA ASP A 76 -16.83 15.19 -6.49
C ASP A 76 -15.67 15.07 -7.48
N LEU A 77 -15.90 14.34 -8.58
CA LEU A 77 -14.95 14.22 -9.69
C LEU A 77 -15.36 15.13 -10.85
N ARG A 78 -14.53 16.12 -11.18
CA ARG A 78 -14.72 16.96 -12.37
C ARG A 78 -13.75 16.57 -13.47
N PRO A 79 -14.18 16.33 -14.71
CA PRO A 79 -13.25 16.07 -15.80
C PRO A 79 -12.28 17.24 -15.98
N LEU A 80 -10.99 16.92 -16.13
CA LEU A 80 -9.97 17.85 -16.59
C LEU A 80 -10.06 17.84 -18.12
N SER A 81 -10.68 18.89 -18.66
CA SER A 81 -10.83 19.14 -20.10
C SER A 81 -9.49 19.20 -20.82
#